data_AF-A0A818HE37-F1
#
_entry.id   AF-A0A818HE37-F1
#
_cell.length_a   1.000
_cell.length_b   1.000
_cell.length_c   1.000
_cell.angle_alpha   90.00
_cell.angle_beta   90.00
_cell.angle_gamma   90.00
#
_symmetry.space_group_name_H-M   'P 1'
#
loop_
_entity.id
_entity.type
_entity.pdbx_description
1 polymer ?
#
loop_
_entity_poly.entity_id
_entity_poly.type
_entity_poly.pdbx_seq_one_letter_code
_entity_poly.pdbx_strand_id
1 'polypeptide(L)'
;DPSSSLLYYEAGQTPEFFNEKNRVFIPSFIDPITTNNSTIHSSCNINATSSPSSWNLAQRTCYYDLFMTNDINLAKASLMAGNELLLIRKNQRNPPSFNSLLPLSMNLIQGRQVRLNVFATSEYPSHIVELFDLYRPENATFDRNTGIFRWTAISGEYYLSIGARDTTYNLISKHDITFYVQANAPSTVTPNSGRNTTVTTTSGSNNLVKEANFIITILGLTVLFG
;
A
#
# COMPACT_ATOMS: atom_id res chain seq x y z
N ASP A 1 -13.84 -23.61 -27.23
CA ASP A 1 -12.37 -23.60 -27.32
C ASP A 1 -11.93 -22.20 -26.87
N PRO A 2 -11.04 -22.05 -25.87
CA PRO A 2 -10.50 -20.73 -25.49
C PRO A 2 -9.83 -19.97 -26.66
N SER A 3 -9.61 -20.65 -27.81
CA SER A 3 -9.17 -20.04 -29.06
C SER A 3 -10.22 -19.17 -29.77
N SER A 4 -11.50 -19.23 -29.38
CA SER A 4 -12.58 -18.59 -30.17
C SER A 4 -13.01 -17.19 -29.70
N SER A 5 -12.55 -16.72 -28.54
CA SER A 5 -12.26 -15.30 -28.20
C SER A 5 -11.62 -15.25 -26.81
N LEU A 6 -10.62 -14.41 -26.51
CA LEU A 6 -10.74 -12.96 -26.34
C LEU A 6 -9.41 -12.23 -26.60
N LEU A 7 -8.46 -12.85 -27.32
CA LEU A 7 -7.18 -12.25 -27.74
C LEU A 7 -6.73 -12.90 -29.06
N TYR A 8 -6.66 -12.12 -30.15
CA TYR A 8 -6.18 -12.61 -31.45
C TYR A 8 -4.64 -12.58 -31.48
N TYR A 9 -4.04 -13.67 -31.92
CA TYR A 9 -2.60 -13.79 -32.14
C TYR A 9 -2.29 -13.54 -33.62
N GLU A 10 -1.28 -12.72 -33.95
CA GLU A 10 -0.81 -12.66 -35.35
C GLU A 10 -0.29 -14.02 -35.80
N ALA A 11 -0.24 -14.28 -37.11
CA ALA A 11 0.26 -15.54 -37.65
C ALA A 11 1.69 -15.84 -37.11
N GLY A 12 1.83 -16.91 -36.32
CA GLY A 12 3.09 -17.31 -35.68
C GLY A 12 3.26 -16.86 -34.23
N GLN A 13 2.30 -16.16 -33.64
CA GLN A 13 2.28 -15.84 -32.21
C GLN A 13 1.41 -16.87 -31.46
N THR A 14 1.89 -17.39 -30.34
CA THR A 14 1.16 -18.30 -29.46
C THR A 14 1.22 -17.80 -28.01
N PRO A 15 0.41 -18.29 -27.07
CA PRO A 15 0.57 -17.99 -25.65
C PRO A 15 2.02 -18.21 -25.17
N GLU A 16 2.67 -19.27 -25.66
CA GLU A 16 4.07 -19.62 -25.35
C GLU A 16 5.05 -18.56 -25.88
N PHE A 17 4.84 -18.01 -27.08
CA PHE A 17 5.68 -16.95 -27.66
C PHE A 17 5.78 -15.70 -26.77
N PHE A 18 4.69 -15.31 -26.10
CA PHE A 18 4.69 -14.15 -25.20
C PHE A 18 5.29 -14.47 -23.83
N ASN A 19 5.07 -15.69 -23.34
CA ASN A 19 5.59 -16.16 -22.06
C ASN A 19 7.13 -16.34 -22.10
N GLU A 20 7.67 -16.90 -23.19
CA GLU A 20 9.11 -17.12 -23.37
C GLU A 20 9.92 -15.83 -23.53
N LYS A 21 9.30 -14.74 -24.01
CA LYS A 21 10.00 -13.47 -24.28
C LYS A 21 9.73 -12.36 -23.27
N ASN A 22 9.00 -12.65 -22.19
CA ASN A 22 8.57 -11.66 -21.18
C ASN A 22 7.96 -10.40 -21.83
N ARG A 23 7.21 -10.58 -22.92
CA ARG A 23 6.61 -9.48 -23.69
C ARG A 23 5.17 -9.28 -23.25
N VAL A 24 4.78 -8.03 -23.03
CA VAL A 24 3.37 -7.67 -22.84
C VAL A 24 2.62 -8.01 -24.12
N PHE A 25 1.61 -8.87 -24.02
CA PHE A 25 0.67 -9.10 -25.11
C PHE A 25 -0.08 -7.79 -25.39
N ILE A 26 0.13 -7.21 -26.57
CA ILE A 26 -0.62 -6.06 -27.07
C ILE A 26 -1.53 -6.62 -28.16
N PRO A 27 -2.85 -6.77 -27.94
CA PRO A 27 -3.75 -7.20 -28.99
C PRO A 27 -3.68 -6.21 -30.15
N SER A 28 -3.28 -6.69 -31.34
CA SER A 28 -3.49 -5.96 -32.58
C SER A 28 -4.85 -6.36 -33.13
N PHE A 29 -5.77 -5.40 -33.18
CA PHE A 29 -7.07 -5.58 -33.80
C PHE A 29 -6.96 -5.14 -35.25
N ILE A 30 -7.23 -6.03 -36.21
CA ILE A 30 -7.32 -5.67 -37.64
C ILE A 30 -8.47 -4.69 -37.77
N ASP A 31 -8.23 -3.41 -38.07
CA ASP A 31 -9.27 -2.39 -38.03
C ASP A 31 -10.60 -2.88 -38.63
N PRO A 32 -11.71 -2.79 -37.88
CA PRO A 32 -13.01 -3.30 -38.31
C PRO A 32 -13.33 -2.78 -39.71
N ILE A 33 -13.60 -3.69 -40.64
CA ILE A 33 -14.12 -3.32 -41.95
C ILE A 33 -15.46 -2.64 -41.69
N THR A 34 -15.60 -1.38 -42.10
CA THR A 34 -16.85 -0.62 -41.94
C THR A 34 -17.96 -1.32 -42.72
N THR A 35 -18.67 -2.22 -42.06
CA THR A 35 -19.92 -2.77 -42.54
C THR A 35 -21.01 -2.02 -41.78
N ASN A 36 -21.95 -1.38 -42.49
CA ASN A 36 -23.12 -0.73 -41.89
C ASN A 36 -24.12 -1.79 -41.35
N ASN A 37 -23.61 -2.77 -40.61
CA ASN A 37 -24.39 -3.87 -40.07
C ASN A 37 -25.07 -3.43 -38.77
N SER A 38 -26.32 -3.00 -38.90
CA SER A 38 -27.14 -2.51 -37.79
C SER A 38 -27.25 -3.52 -36.63
N THR A 39 -27.20 -4.82 -36.91
CA THR A 39 -27.22 -5.88 -35.91
C THR A 39 -25.95 -5.89 -35.07
N ILE A 40 -24.78 -5.69 -35.69
CA ILE A 40 -23.50 -5.61 -34.96
C ILE A 40 -23.46 -4.37 -34.10
N HIS A 41 -23.83 -3.21 -34.68
CA HIS A 41 -23.80 -1.95 -33.96
C HIS A 41 -24.72 -1.96 -32.73
N SER A 42 -25.95 -2.45 -32.88
CA SER A 42 -26.89 -2.57 -31.77
C SER A 42 -26.45 -3.60 -30.72
N SER A 43 -25.96 -4.78 -31.14
CA SER A 43 -25.56 -5.84 -30.21
C SER A 43 -24.31 -5.50 -29.40
N CYS A 44 -23.39 -4.72 -29.99
CA CYS A 44 -22.13 -4.34 -29.37
C CYS A 44 -22.13 -2.95 -28.73
N ASN A 45 -23.30 -2.29 -28.67
CA ASN A 45 -23.45 -0.92 -28.18
C ASN A 45 -22.47 0.07 -28.86
N ILE A 46 -22.33 -0.07 -30.18
CA ILE A 46 -21.51 0.77 -31.03
C ILE A 46 -22.42 1.80 -31.71
N ASN A 47 -22.03 3.07 -31.68
CA ASN A 47 -22.73 4.08 -32.44
C ASN A 47 -22.46 3.87 -33.94
N ALA A 48 -23.52 3.72 -34.73
CA ALA A 48 -23.41 3.42 -36.16
C ALA A 48 -22.68 4.50 -36.98
N THR A 49 -22.59 5.73 -36.47
CA THR A 49 -21.85 6.82 -37.13
C THR A 49 -20.41 6.97 -36.63
N SER A 50 -20.01 6.18 -35.62
CA SER A 50 -18.68 6.28 -35.02
C SER A 50 -17.64 5.48 -35.81
N SER A 51 -16.46 6.05 -36.01
CA SER A 51 -15.36 5.35 -36.68
C SER A 51 -14.84 4.20 -35.81
N PRO A 52 -14.37 3.08 -36.38
CA PRO A 52 -13.80 1.99 -35.60
C PRO A 52 -12.68 2.41 -34.65
N SER A 53 -11.90 3.43 -35.04
CA SER A 53 -10.86 4.05 -34.20
C SER A 53 -11.37 4.57 -32.86
N SER A 54 -12.64 4.98 -32.79
CA SER A 54 -13.27 5.52 -31.57
C SER A 54 -13.87 4.45 -30.65
N TRP A 55 -13.94 3.20 -31.10
CA TRP A 55 -14.52 2.11 -30.32
C TRP A 55 -13.56 1.68 -29.21
N ASN A 56 -14.11 1.48 -28.01
CA ASN A 56 -13.36 0.95 -26.89
C ASN A 56 -13.04 -0.55 -27.08
N LEU A 57 -12.17 -1.07 -26.20
CA LEU A 57 -11.72 -2.47 -26.27
C LEU A 57 -12.88 -3.46 -26.24
N ALA A 58 -13.88 -3.27 -25.37
CA ALA A 58 -15.01 -4.18 -25.22
C ALA A 58 -15.91 -4.19 -26.47
N GLN A 59 -16.15 -3.02 -27.06
CA GLN A 59 -16.89 -2.86 -28.31
C GLN A 59 -16.18 -3.56 -29.47
N ARG A 60 -14.86 -3.39 -29.58
CA ARG A 60 -14.05 -4.06 -30.61
C ARG A 60 -14.10 -5.58 -30.44
N THR A 61 -13.89 -6.11 -29.24
CA THR A 61 -13.99 -7.55 -28.98
C THR A 61 -15.35 -8.10 -29.37
N CYS A 62 -16.44 -7.44 -28.96
CA CYS A 62 -17.80 -7.84 -29.35
C CYS A 62 -17.98 -7.85 -30.88
N TYR A 63 -17.46 -6.83 -31.58
CA TYR A 63 -17.50 -6.77 -33.04
C TYR A 63 -16.83 -8.00 -33.66
N TYR A 64 -15.61 -8.35 -33.26
CA TYR A 64 -14.89 -9.49 -33.84
C TYR A 64 -15.59 -10.80 -33.54
N ASP A 65 -16.05 -11.00 -32.30
CA ASP A 65 -16.71 -12.25 -31.92
C ASP A 65 -17.99 -12.44 -32.73
N LEU A 66 -18.79 -11.38 -32.89
CA LEU A 66 -19.98 -11.43 -33.71
C LEU A 66 -19.66 -11.63 -35.20
N PHE A 67 -18.64 -10.95 -35.71
CA PHE A 67 -18.22 -11.07 -37.10
C PHE A 67 -17.70 -12.47 -37.44
N MET A 68 -16.92 -13.07 -36.55
CA MET A 68 -16.28 -14.38 -36.77
C MET A 68 -17.23 -15.54 -36.54
N THR A 69 -18.13 -15.43 -35.56
CA THR A 69 -18.97 -16.56 -35.11
C THR A 69 -20.43 -16.43 -35.52
N ASN A 70 -20.89 -15.22 -35.84
CA ASN A 70 -22.30 -14.90 -36.05
C ASN A 70 -23.19 -15.25 -34.83
N ASP A 71 -22.61 -15.36 -33.63
CA ASP A 71 -23.32 -15.63 -32.37
C ASP A 71 -23.47 -14.36 -31.55
N ILE A 72 -24.71 -13.84 -31.50
CA ILE A 72 -25.05 -12.61 -30.76
C ILE A 72 -24.89 -12.80 -29.25
N ASN A 73 -25.15 -14.00 -28.71
CA ASN A 73 -25.07 -14.24 -27.28
C ASN A 73 -23.60 -14.27 -26.83
N LEU A 74 -22.74 -14.93 -27.62
CA LEU A 74 -21.30 -14.91 -27.40
C LEU A 74 -20.77 -13.47 -27.44
N ALA A 75 -21.12 -12.70 -28.48
CA ALA A 75 -20.67 -11.33 -28.63
C ALA A 75 -21.10 -10.42 -27.46
N LYS A 76 -22.35 -10.55 -26.99
CA LYS A 76 -22.84 -9.82 -25.82
C LYS A 76 -22.13 -10.21 -24.54
N ALA A 77 -21.83 -11.51 -24.35
CA ALA A 77 -21.04 -11.98 -23.21
C ALA A 77 -19.63 -11.37 -23.24
N SER A 78 -18.99 -11.32 -24.41
CA SER A 78 -17.68 -10.68 -24.59
C SER A 78 -17.72 -9.17 -24.34
N LEU A 79 -18.78 -8.49 -24.75
CA LEU A 79 -18.99 -7.07 -24.42
C LEU A 79 -19.06 -6.86 -22.90
N MET A 80 -19.84 -7.69 -22.20
CA MET A 80 -19.97 -7.63 -20.74
C MET A 80 -18.64 -7.88 -20.05
N ALA A 81 -17.94 -8.96 -20.42
CA ALA A 81 -16.63 -9.31 -19.88
C ALA A 81 -15.58 -8.22 -20.16
N GLY A 82 -15.56 -7.65 -21.36
CA GLY A 82 -14.66 -6.56 -21.72
C GLY A 82 -14.91 -5.30 -20.88
N ASN A 83 -16.17 -4.94 -20.66
CA ASN A 83 -16.53 -3.80 -19.80
C ASN A 83 -16.17 -4.06 -18.33
N GLU A 84 -16.39 -5.27 -17.84
CA GLU A 84 -16.01 -5.67 -16.49
C GLU A 84 -14.49 -5.58 -16.30
N LEU A 85 -13.69 -6.08 -17.25
CA LEU A 85 -12.23 -5.96 -17.22
C LEU A 85 -11.75 -4.51 -17.25
N LEU A 86 -12.41 -3.64 -18.02
CA LEU A 86 -12.11 -2.21 -18.02
C LEU A 86 -12.39 -1.58 -16.66
N LEU A 87 -13.50 -1.96 -16.01
CA LEU A 87 -13.83 -1.52 -14.66
C LEU A 87 -12.82 -2.05 -13.63
N ILE A 88 -12.49 -3.34 -13.67
CA ILE A 88 -11.48 -3.94 -12.79
C ILE A 88 -10.13 -3.22 -12.96
N ARG A 89 -9.68 -2.99 -14.20
CA ARG A 89 -8.42 -2.30 -14.47
C ARG A 89 -8.44 -0.87 -13.97
N LYS A 90 -9.56 -0.16 -14.13
CA LYS A 90 -9.73 1.18 -13.55
C LYS A 90 -9.61 1.11 -12.04
N ASN A 91 -10.31 0.17 -11.41
CA ASN A 91 -10.34 0.02 -9.96
C ASN A 91 -8.95 -0.33 -9.39
N GLN A 92 -8.20 -1.21 -10.05
CA GLN A 92 -6.82 -1.55 -9.68
C GLN A 92 -5.85 -0.37 -9.66
N ARG A 93 -6.15 0.73 -10.37
CA ARG A 93 -5.34 1.95 -10.34
C ARG A 93 -5.60 2.82 -9.12
N ASN A 94 -6.70 2.55 -8.42
CA ASN A 94 -7.15 3.37 -7.30
C ASN A 94 -7.30 2.50 -6.03
N PRO A 95 -6.19 1.90 -5.52
CA PRO A 95 -6.23 1.18 -4.24
C PRO A 95 -6.38 2.17 -3.06
N PRO A 96 -6.62 1.69 -1.84
CA PRO A 96 -6.71 2.57 -0.67
C PRO A 96 -5.49 3.48 -0.50
N SER A 97 -5.71 4.75 -0.17
CA SER A 97 -4.64 5.71 0.10
C SER A 97 -4.45 5.91 1.60
N PHE A 98 -3.21 5.78 2.05
CA PHE A 98 -2.82 6.07 3.43
C PHE A 98 -2.81 7.58 3.70
N ASN A 99 -2.91 7.94 4.98
CA ASN A 99 -2.86 9.33 5.39
C ASN A 99 -1.50 9.98 5.11
N SER A 100 -1.53 11.21 4.59
CA SER A 100 -0.34 11.96 4.17
C SER A 100 0.65 12.28 5.29
N LEU A 101 0.24 12.14 6.55
CA LEU A 101 1.09 12.35 7.72
C LEU A 101 1.98 11.15 8.07
N LEU A 102 1.78 9.98 7.44
CA LEU A 102 2.66 8.84 7.67
C LEU A 102 4.02 9.08 7.03
N PRO A 103 5.12 9.03 7.80
CA PRO A 103 6.45 9.25 7.26
C PRO A 103 6.88 8.06 6.39
N LEU A 104 7.83 8.30 5.49
CA LEU A 104 8.55 7.23 4.78
C LEU A 104 9.79 6.78 5.56
N SER A 105 10.34 7.66 6.40
CA SER A 105 11.46 7.33 7.27
C SER A 105 11.47 8.15 8.55
N MET A 106 12.11 7.62 9.60
CA MET A 106 12.27 8.29 10.88
C MET A 106 13.67 8.05 11.45
N ASN A 107 14.32 9.13 11.89
CA ASN A 107 15.55 9.06 12.67
C ASN A 107 15.21 9.13 14.16
N LEU A 108 15.69 8.15 14.93
CA LEU A 108 15.35 7.96 16.33
C LEU A 108 16.60 7.70 17.16
N ILE A 109 16.43 7.83 18.47
CA ILE A 109 17.42 7.43 19.47
C ILE A 109 16.87 6.19 20.19
N GLN A 110 17.76 5.26 20.55
CA GLN A 110 17.39 4.05 21.29
C GLN A 110 16.59 4.37 22.56
N GLY A 111 15.57 3.57 22.84
CA GLY A 111 14.64 3.74 23.95
C GLY A 111 13.49 4.71 23.67
N ARG A 112 13.51 5.45 22.54
CA ARG A 112 12.41 6.33 22.16
C ARG A 112 11.14 5.53 21.90
N GLN A 113 10.04 5.94 22.55
CA GLN A 113 8.71 5.42 22.21
C GLN A 113 8.20 6.05 20.91
N VAL A 114 7.84 5.19 19.97
CA VAL A 114 7.20 5.52 18.70
C VAL A 114 5.72 5.20 18.81
N ARG A 115 4.88 6.15 18.40
CA ARG A 115 3.45 5.95 18.23
C ARG A 115 3.01 6.57 16.92
N LEU A 116 2.41 5.77 16.04
CA LEU A 116 1.88 6.22 14.75
C LEU A 116 0.38 5.93 14.72
N ASN A 117 -0.38 6.88 14.19
CA ASN A 117 -1.79 6.69 13.86
C ASN A 117 -1.87 6.46 12.35
N VAL A 118 -2.20 5.24 11.97
CA VAL A 118 -2.35 4.79 10.59
C VAL A 118 -3.83 4.79 10.25
N PHE A 119 -4.19 5.46 9.16
CA PHE A 119 -5.49 5.27 8.54
C PHE A 119 -5.36 5.27 7.03
N ALA A 120 -6.28 4.59 6.35
CA ALA A 120 -6.36 4.58 4.91
C ALA A 120 -7.81 4.78 4.48
N THR A 121 -7.99 5.37 3.31
CA THR A 121 -9.30 5.70 2.71
C THR A 121 -9.38 5.12 1.31
N SER A 122 -10.59 4.80 0.86
CA SER A 122 -10.87 4.39 -0.51
C SER A 122 -11.70 5.50 -1.16
N GLU A 123 -11.47 5.79 -2.44
CA GLU A 123 -12.19 6.86 -3.16
C GLU A 123 -13.63 6.48 -3.53
N TYR A 124 -13.96 5.20 -3.43
CA TYR A 124 -15.29 4.73 -3.69
C TYR A 124 -16.21 5.13 -2.48
N PRO A 125 -17.56 4.99 -2.53
CA PRO A 125 -18.48 5.40 -1.45
C PRO A 125 -18.93 4.36 -0.38
N SER A 126 -18.78 3.05 -0.59
CA SER A 126 -19.29 1.93 0.23
C SER A 126 -18.23 0.99 0.83
N HIS A 127 -17.00 1.45 1.07
CA HIS A 127 -15.85 0.57 1.40
C HIS A 127 -15.65 0.42 2.87
N ILE A 128 -15.24 -0.79 3.22
CA ILE A 128 -14.57 -1.06 4.49
C ILE A 128 -13.09 -1.20 4.15
N VAL A 129 -12.27 -0.34 4.76
CA VAL A 129 -10.82 -0.44 4.66
C VAL A 129 -10.30 -1.20 5.86
N GLU A 130 -9.78 -2.39 5.63
CA GLU A 130 -9.12 -3.20 6.65
C GLU A 130 -7.62 -2.91 6.67
N LEU A 131 -7.09 -2.59 7.85
CA LEU A 131 -5.66 -2.43 8.06
C LEU A 131 -5.04 -3.73 8.55
N PHE A 132 -3.81 -4.01 8.12
CA PHE A 132 -3.04 -5.16 8.58
C PHE A 132 -1.54 -4.87 8.48
N ASP A 133 -0.76 -5.41 9.39
CA ASP A 133 0.69 -5.34 9.33
C ASP A 133 1.26 -6.52 8.53
N LEU A 134 2.12 -6.20 7.56
CA LEU A 134 2.87 -7.16 6.75
C LEU A 134 4.21 -7.49 7.41
N TYR A 135 4.86 -6.48 7.97
CA TYR A 135 6.10 -6.59 8.70
C TYR A 135 6.16 -5.51 9.77
N ARG A 136 6.73 -5.84 10.93
CA ARG A 136 6.94 -4.91 12.03
C ARG A 136 8.25 -5.21 12.75
N PRO A 137 8.90 -4.21 13.37
CA PRO A 137 10.06 -4.44 14.21
C PRO A 137 9.71 -5.39 15.38
N GLU A 138 10.73 -6.07 15.91
CA GLU A 138 10.55 -6.90 17.10
C GLU A 138 10.00 -6.08 18.27
N ASN A 139 9.11 -6.69 19.05
CA ASN A 139 8.41 -6.08 20.19
C ASN A 139 7.50 -4.89 19.84
N ALA A 140 7.28 -4.60 18.55
CA ALA A 140 6.27 -3.64 18.13
C ALA A 140 4.86 -4.25 18.18
N THR A 141 3.86 -3.39 18.40
CA THR A 141 2.45 -3.76 18.34
C THR A 141 1.70 -2.89 17.33
N PHE A 142 0.74 -3.49 16.64
CA PHE A 142 -0.17 -2.79 15.74
C PHE A 142 -1.60 -3.25 16.03
N ASP A 143 -2.45 -2.32 16.45
CA ASP A 143 -3.87 -2.57 16.61
C ASP A 143 -4.58 -2.22 15.30
N ARG A 144 -5.03 -3.25 14.60
CA ARG A 144 -5.69 -3.15 13.28
C ARG A 144 -7.04 -2.45 13.34
N ASN A 145 -7.70 -2.45 14.49
CA ASN A 145 -9.01 -1.81 14.67
C ASN A 145 -8.87 -0.32 14.90
N THR A 146 -7.86 0.09 15.68
CA THR A 146 -7.61 1.51 15.98
C THR A 146 -6.59 2.18 15.06
N GLY A 147 -5.85 1.39 14.27
CA GLY A 147 -4.76 1.87 13.43
C GLY A 147 -3.54 2.34 14.21
N ILE A 148 -3.43 2.02 15.51
CA ILE A 148 -2.35 2.52 16.36
C ILE A 148 -1.18 1.54 16.32
N PHE A 149 -0.04 2.02 15.82
CA PHE A 149 1.25 1.35 15.94
C PHE A 149 2.01 1.88 17.16
N ARG A 150 2.65 0.98 17.91
CA ARG A 150 3.52 1.32 19.05
C ARG A 150 4.80 0.49 19.01
N TRP A 151 5.91 1.14 19.32
CA TRP A 151 7.21 0.47 19.40
C TRP A 151 8.18 1.24 20.30
N THR A 152 9.08 0.54 20.98
CA THR A 152 10.20 1.14 21.70
C THR A 152 11.45 0.92 20.87
N ALA A 153 12.06 1.99 20.39
CA ALA A 153 13.16 1.92 19.43
C ALA A 153 14.38 1.19 19.99
N ILE A 154 14.90 0.23 19.24
CA ILE A 154 16.16 -0.49 19.52
C ILE A 154 17.19 0.00 18.50
N SER A 155 18.46 0.11 18.88
CA SER A 155 19.52 0.61 17.98
C SER A 155 19.67 -0.26 16.73
N GLY A 156 19.74 0.35 15.56
CA GLY A 156 19.84 -0.35 14.28
C GLY A 156 18.90 0.24 13.21
N GLU A 157 18.77 -0.48 12.10
CA GLU A 157 17.82 -0.17 11.03
C GLU A 157 16.65 -1.15 11.06
N TYR A 158 15.43 -0.63 11.02
CA TYR A 158 14.21 -1.42 11.10
C TYR A 158 13.17 -0.94 10.09
N TYR A 159 12.22 -1.81 9.76
CA TYR A 159 11.15 -1.49 8.83
C TYR A 159 9.78 -1.78 9.46
N LEU A 160 8.79 -0.99 9.08
CA LEU A 160 7.36 -1.27 9.30
C LEU A 160 6.69 -1.24 7.94
N SER A 161 5.94 -2.29 7.62
CA SER A 161 5.12 -2.37 6.41
C SER A 161 3.68 -2.63 6.82
N ILE A 162 2.80 -1.66 6.51
CA ILE A 162 1.37 -1.76 6.77
C ILE A 162 0.64 -1.86 5.44
N GLY A 163 -0.30 -2.79 5.35
CA GLY A 163 -1.24 -2.92 4.25
C GLY A 163 -2.61 -2.35 4.60
N ALA A 164 -3.30 -1.86 3.57
CA ALA A 164 -4.70 -1.48 3.62
C ALA A 164 -5.44 -2.21 2.49
N ARG A 165 -6.59 -2.82 2.81
CA ARG A 165 -7.43 -3.55 1.85
C ARG A 165 -8.82 -2.94 1.78
N ASP A 166 -9.24 -2.58 0.58
CA ASP A 166 -10.66 -2.40 0.25
C ASP A 166 -11.29 -3.78 0.10
N THR A 167 -12.15 -4.16 1.05
CA THR A 167 -12.75 -5.50 1.04
C THR A 167 -13.81 -5.69 -0.03
N THR A 168 -14.36 -4.60 -0.59
CA THR A 168 -15.40 -4.66 -1.62
C THR A 168 -14.79 -4.97 -2.99
N TYR A 169 -13.68 -4.31 -3.31
CA TYR A 169 -13.00 -4.48 -4.60
C TYR A 169 -11.72 -5.33 -4.53
N ASN A 170 -11.40 -5.84 -3.34
CA ASN A 170 -10.18 -6.59 -3.03
C ASN A 170 -8.91 -5.86 -3.51
N LEU A 171 -8.89 -4.54 -3.35
CA LEU A 171 -7.76 -3.69 -3.73
C LEU A 171 -6.84 -3.52 -2.54
N ILE A 172 -5.54 -3.68 -2.76
CA ILE A 172 -4.54 -3.64 -1.69
C ILE A 172 -3.52 -2.55 -2.00
N SER A 173 -3.21 -1.74 -0.99
CA SER A 173 -2.05 -0.86 -0.98
C SER A 173 -1.17 -1.18 0.23
N LYS A 174 0.07 -0.68 0.19
CA LYS A 174 1.02 -0.78 1.29
C LYS A 174 1.73 0.55 1.53
N HIS A 175 2.13 0.76 2.78
CA HIS A 175 2.97 1.87 3.21
C HIS A 175 4.14 1.34 4.02
N ASP A 176 5.35 1.67 3.57
CA ASP A 176 6.60 1.21 4.15
C ASP A 176 7.29 2.38 4.87
N ILE A 177 7.75 2.15 6.11
CA ILE A 177 8.46 3.13 6.94
C ILE A 177 9.79 2.54 7.37
N THR A 178 10.89 3.26 7.14
CA THR A 178 12.22 2.89 7.62
C THR A 178 12.58 3.67 8.89
N PHE A 179 13.03 2.97 9.92
CA PHE A 179 13.55 3.57 11.15
C PHE A 179 15.08 3.44 11.19
N TYR A 180 15.75 4.57 11.36
CA TYR A 180 17.18 4.61 11.66
C TYR A 180 17.36 4.99 13.12
N VAL A 181 17.80 4.05 13.95
CA VAL A 181 17.88 4.23 15.40
C VAL A 181 19.34 4.26 15.85
N GLN A 182 19.77 5.42 16.34
CA GLN A 182 21.10 5.58 16.92
C GLN A 182 21.15 4.99 18.33
N ALA A 183 22.26 4.30 18.65
CA ALA A 183 22.51 3.82 20.00
C ALA A 183 22.65 5.00 20.96
N ASN A 184 22.14 4.84 22.19
CA ASN A 184 22.50 5.76 23.26
C ASN A 184 23.99 5.59 23.56
N ALA A 185 24.77 6.65 23.45
CA ALA A 185 26.14 6.63 23.91
C ALA A 185 26.14 6.25 25.40
N PRO A 186 26.98 5.31 25.84
CA PRO A 186 27.15 5.08 27.27
C PRO A 186 27.62 6.38 27.90
N SER A 187 26.93 6.84 28.95
CA SER A 187 27.41 7.93 29.78
C SER A 187 28.81 7.55 30.25
N THR A 188 29.83 8.18 29.70
CA THR A 188 31.19 8.08 30.20
C THR A 188 31.20 8.72 31.57
N VAL A 189 31.04 7.91 32.61
CA VAL A 189 31.39 8.30 33.96
C VAL A 189 32.91 8.49 33.94
N THR A 190 33.38 9.72 33.75
CA THR A 190 34.80 10.04 33.90
C THR A 190 35.20 9.65 35.31
N PRO A 191 36.16 8.71 35.51
CA PRO A 191 36.75 8.51 36.83
C PRO A 191 37.47 9.81 37.16
N ASN A 192 37.03 10.48 38.23
CA ASN A 192 37.73 11.65 38.75
C ASN A 192 39.11 11.17 39.23
N SER A 193 40.12 11.33 38.37
CA SER A 193 41.52 11.07 38.70
C SER A 193 42.02 12.18 39.61
N GLY A 194 41.83 11.97 40.90
CA GLY A 194 42.28 12.85 41.97
C GLY A 194 43.12 12.08 43.00
N ARG A 195 44.40 11.89 42.66
CA ARG A 195 45.58 11.95 43.53
C ARG A 195 45.51 11.31 44.94
N ASN A 196 46.30 10.24 45.10
CA ASN A 196 46.69 9.57 46.35
C ASN A 196 46.78 10.46 47.61
N THR A 197 46.14 10.02 48.70
CA THR A 197 46.69 10.14 50.05
C THR A 197 46.31 8.91 50.87
N THR A 198 47.32 8.19 51.32
CA THR A 198 47.26 7.01 52.19
C THR A 198 46.82 7.40 53.60
N VAL A 199 45.74 6.82 54.15
CA VAL A 199 45.57 6.64 55.60
C VAL A 199 44.82 5.32 55.90
N THR A 200 45.39 4.63 56.89
CA THR A 200 45.14 3.31 57.49
C THR A 200 43.74 3.09 58.10
N THR A 201 43.34 1.82 58.15
CA THR A 201 42.12 1.19 58.71
C THR A 201 41.69 1.61 60.12
N THR A 202 40.37 1.72 60.38
CA THR A 202 39.69 1.04 61.51
C THR A 202 38.14 1.13 61.44
N SER A 203 37.52 -0.04 61.67
CA SER A 203 36.19 -0.37 62.25
C SER A 203 35.24 0.76 62.71
N GLY A 204 33.93 0.62 62.40
CA GLY A 204 32.87 1.11 63.28
C GLY A 204 31.55 1.58 62.62
N SER A 205 30.53 0.73 62.71
CA SER A 205 29.09 1.03 62.90
C SER A 205 28.36 2.20 62.21
N ASN A 206 27.33 1.80 61.46
CA ASN A 206 25.92 2.24 61.48
C ASN A 206 25.53 3.71 61.25
N ASN A 207 24.54 3.81 60.35
CA ASN A 207 23.38 4.72 60.31
C ASN A 207 23.39 5.91 59.34
N LEU A 208 22.42 5.80 58.41
CA LEU A 208 21.49 6.82 57.92
C LEU A 208 22.06 8.14 57.37
N VAL A 209 21.62 8.53 56.16
CA VAL A 209 20.70 9.67 55.94
C VAL A 209 20.30 9.80 54.46
N LYS A 210 18.97 9.74 54.26
CA LYS A 210 18.07 10.40 53.28
C LYS A 210 18.35 10.38 51.78
N GLU A 211 17.40 9.76 51.09
CA GLU A 211 16.91 10.13 49.77
C GLU A 211 16.57 11.63 49.67
N ALA A 212 16.93 12.25 48.54
CA ALA A 212 16.37 13.50 48.07
C ALA A 212 15.51 13.22 46.83
N ASN A 213 14.20 13.23 47.02
CA ASN A 213 13.21 13.33 45.95
C ASN A 213 13.31 14.71 45.32
N PHE A 214 13.54 14.77 44.00
CA PHE A 214 13.40 16.01 43.24
C PHE A 214 12.04 16.02 42.53
N ILE A 215 11.09 16.75 43.09
CA ILE A 215 9.81 17.11 42.47
C ILE A 215 10.03 18.42 41.72
N ILE A 216 9.82 18.44 40.40
CA ILE A 216 9.67 19.68 39.64
C ILE A 216 8.19 19.91 39.41
N THR A 217 7.62 20.81 40.21
CA THR A 217 6.33 21.45 39.96
C THR A 217 6.57 22.67 39.07
N ILE A 218 6.01 22.70 37.86
CA ILE A 218 5.89 23.95 37.09
C ILE A 218 4.42 24.36 37.12
N LEU A 219 4.15 25.40 37.90
CA LEU A 219 2.88 26.10 37.98
C LEU A 219 2.89 27.25 36.96
N GLY A 220 1.88 27.25 36.08
CA GLY A 220 1.19 28.46 35.63
C GLY A 220 1.75 29.18 34.40
N LEU A 221 1.05 29.05 33.28
CA LEU A 221 0.69 30.24 32.49
C LEU A 221 -0.71 30.06 31.90
N THR A 222 -1.65 30.83 32.42
CA THR A 222 -2.98 31.05 31.86
C THR A 222 -2.88 32.16 30.83
N VAL A 223 -3.42 31.94 29.63
CA VAL A 223 -3.78 33.04 28.72
C VAL A 223 -5.20 32.78 28.23
N LEU A 224 -6.13 33.59 28.73
CA LEU A 224 -7.42 33.84 28.10
C LEU A 224 -7.20 34.84 26.96
N PHE A 225 -7.73 34.56 25.78
CA PHE A 225 -8.28 35.58 24.88
C PHE A 225 -9.65 35.08 24.39
N GLY A 226 -10.60 36.02 24.35
CA GLY A 226 -12.03 35.78 24.18
C GLY A 226 -12.50 35.47 22.77
#